data_AF-A0A9K3LDC3-F1
#
_entry.id   AF-A0A9K3LDC3-F1
#
_cell.length_a   1.000
_cell.length_b   1.000
_cell.length_c   1.000
_cell.angle_alpha   90.00
_cell.angle_beta   90.00
_cell.angle_gamma   90.00
#
_symmetry.space_group_name_H-M   'P 1'
#
loop_
_entity.id
_entity.type
_entity.pdbx_description
1 polymer ?
#
loop_
_entity_poly.entity_id
_entity_poly.type
_entity_poly.pdbx_seq_one_letter_code
_entity_poly.pdbx_strand_id
1 'polypeptide(L)'
;MIDGTHCHLIYNGQTVASIHRKHIRDHRRTKELKTYIKQKTQMLEAAFTYIDWQSHERSLNTFKNSPHIFLVKFLHGWLPVGKSVSRYNPVKYPSACPSCNELNEDAKHFLTCPNPECHKWHAALKTSLQHRCESVDTDPALLDLLLWALNHWLQGTPTQPTEYPNGLPIYSTVRL
;
A
#
# COMPACT_ATOMS: atom_id res chain seq x y z
N MET A 1 -24.62 -29.23 -18.17
CA MET A 1 -23.63 -29.06 -19.26
C MET A 1 -24.33 -28.35 -20.40
N ILE A 2 -23.72 -27.30 -20.96
CA ILE A 2 -24.28 -26.60 -22.13
C ILE A 2 -23.73 -27.32 -23.37
N ASP A 3 -24.63 -27.84 -24.19
CA ASP A 3 -24.29 -28.60 -25.40
C ASP A 3 -23.58 -27.68 -26.42
N GLY A 4 -22.42 -28.10 -26.94
CA GLY A 4 -21.69 -27.38 -28.00
C GLY A 4 -20.38 -26.68 -27.62
N THR A 5 -19.91 -26.73 -26.37
CA THR A 5 -18.58 -26.19 -26.00
C THR A 5 -17.60 -27.33 -25.67
N HIS A 6 -16.66 -27.62 -26.57
CA HIS A 6 -15.74 -28.78 -26.43
C HIS A 6 -14.57 -28.55 -25.45
N CYS A 7 -14.39 -27.35 -24.90
CA CYS A 7 -13.36 -27.06 -23.91
C CYS A 7 -13.78 -25.89 -23.01
N HIS A 8 -13.61 -26.06 -21.69
CA HIS A 8 -13.84 -25.03 -20.69
C HIS A 8 -12.55 -24.75 -19.93
N LEU A 9 -12.17 -23.47 -19.79
CA LEU A 9 -11.11 -23.07 -18.89
C LEU A 9 -11.67 -22.95 -17.47
N ILE A 10 -11.10 -23.70 -16.53
CA ILE A 10 -11.39 -23.55 -15.10
C ILE A 10 -10.26 -22.74 -14.47
N TYR A 11 -10.60 -21.64 -13.81
CA TYR A 11 -9.66 -20.79 -13.07
C TYR A 11 -10.23 -20.51 -11.68
N ASN A 12 -9.44 -20.78 -10.62
CA ASN A 12 -9.88 -20.67 -9.22
C ASN A 12 -11.21 -21.39 -8.92
N GLY A 13 -11.42 -22.57 -9.51
CA GLY A 13 -12.64 -23.37 -9.31
C GLY A 13 -13.89 -22.85 -10.05
N GLN A 14 -13.75 -21.81 -10.89
CA GLN A 14 -14.85 -21.24 -11.67
C GLN A 14 -14.60 -21.40 -13.17
N THR A 15 -15.66 -21.67 -13.93
CA THR A 15 -15.61 -21.68 -15.39
C THR A 15 -15.48 -20.26 -15.92
N VAL A 16 -14.44 -20.01 -16.70
CA VAL A 16 -14.21 -18.73 -17.36
C VAL A 16 -14.80 -18.78 -18.76
N ALA A 17 -15.76 -17.91 -19.05
CA ALA A 17 -16.42 -17.84 -20.36
C ALA A 17 -15.70 -16.94 -21.39
N SER A 18 -14.79 -16.06 -20.94
CA SER A 18 -14.11 -15.10 -21.82
C SER A 18 -12.77 -14.64 -21.26
N ILE A 19 -11.97 -13.90 -22.05
CA ILE A 19 -10.71 -13.26 -21.58
C ILE A 19 -9.65 -14.31 -21.11
N HIS A 20 -9.70 -15.52 -21.66
CA HIS A 20 -8.83 -16.66 -21.33
C HIS A 20 -7.33 -16.31 -21.24
N ARG A 21 -6.82 -15.50 -22.18
CA ARG A 21 -5.40 -15.09 -22.22
C ARG A 21 -4.96 -14.34 -20.96
N LYS A 22 -5.83 -13.48 -20.40
CA LYS A 22 -5.54 -12.76 -19.16
C LYS A 22 -5.46 -13.74 -18.00
N HIS A 23 -6.46 -14.61 -17.85
CA HIS A 23 -6.48 -15.63 -16.78
C HIS A 23 -5.24 -16.53 -16.81
N ILE A 24 -4.85 -17.02 -17.99
CA ILE A 24 -3.64 -17.84 -18.16
C ILE A 24 -2.38 -17.06 -17.77
N ARG A 25 -2.25 -15.81 -18.25
CA ARG A 25 -1.09 -14.97 -17.93
C ARG A 25 -1.00 -14.65 -16.44
N ASP A 26 -2.12 -14.30 -15.85
CA ASP A 26 -2.21 -13.93 -14.44
C ASP A 26 -1.91 -15.17 -13.58
N HIS A 27 -2.50 -16.33 -13.89
CA HIS A 27 -2.19 -17.60 -13.21
C HIS A 27 -0.70 -17.92 -13.26
N ARG A 28 -0.10 -17.87 -14.46
CA ARG A 28 1.32 -18.18 -14.65
C ARG A 28 2.23 -17.27 -13.83
N ARG A 29 1.88 -15.99 -13.66
CA ARG A 29 2.74 -14.99 -12.99
C ARG A 29 2.44 -14.79 -11.51
N THR A 30 1.30 -15.28 -11.03
CA THR A 30 0.82 -14.97 -9.67
C THR A 30 1.81 -15.45 -8.61
N LYS A 31 2.38 -16.65 -8.78
CA LYS A 31 3.31 -17.22 -7.81
C LYS A 31 4.57 -16.37 -7.69
N GLU A 32 5.20 -16.03 -8.82
CA GLU A 32 6.42 -15.23 -8.85
C GLU A 32 6.16 -13.80 -8.35
N LEU A 33 5.01 -13.21 -8.69
CA LEU A 33 4.64 -11.88 -8.23
C LEU A 33 4.46 -11.84 -6.71
N LYS A 34 3.76 -12.82 -6.12
CA LYS A 34 3.61 -12.94 -4.67
C LYS A 34 4.97 -13.11 -3.99
N THR A 35 5.85 -13.95 -4.53
CA THR A 35 7.22 -14.12 -4.02
C THR A 35 8.00 -12.81 -4.05
N TYR A 36 7.97 -12.10 -5.18
CA TYR A 36 8.65 -10.81 -5.32
C TYR A 36 8.13 -9.77 -4.33
N ILE A 37 6.81 -9.64 -4.17
CA ILE A 37 6.22 -8.68 -3.23
C ILE A 37 6.68 -9.00 -1.81
N LYS A 38 6.56 -10.25 -1.36
CA LYS A 38 7.01 -10.69 -0.02
C LYS A 38 8.49 -10.41 0.22
N GLN A 39 9.35 -10.71 -0.75
CA GLN A 39 10.79 -10.43 -0.65
C GLN A 39 11.07 -8.93 -0.55
N LYS A 40 10.38 -8.12 -1.36
CA LYS A 40 10.58 -6.67 -1.40
C LYS A 40 10.07 -5.97 -0.14
N THR A 41 8.93 -6.41 0.39
CA THR A 41 8.31 -5.83 1.59
C THR A 41 8.78 -6.47 2.88
N GLN A 42 9.57 -7.55 2.80
CA GLN A 42 9.99 -8.36 3.94
C GLN A 42 8.82 -8.90 4.78
N MET A 43 7.65 -9.06 4.17
CA MET A 43 6.45 -9.55 4.84
C MET A 43 6.52 -11.06 5.08
N LEU A 44 6.14 -11.48 6.28
CA LEU A 44 5.90 -12.88 6.61
C LEU A 44 4.69 -13.43 5.84
N GLU A 45 4.65 -14.74 5.61
CA GLU A 45 3.53 -15.38 4.92
C GLU A 45 2.20 -15.08 5.61
N ALA A 46 2.15 -15.21 6.94
CA ALA A 46 0.96 -14.94 7.73
C ALA A 46 0.44 -13.51 7.52
N ALA A 47 1.34 -12.51 7.59
CA ALA A 47 1.00 -11.11 7.34
C ALA A 47 0.45 -10.89 5.92
N PHE A 48 1.02 -11.58 4.92
CA PHE A 48 0.54 -11.52 3.54
C PHE A 48 -0.86 -12.14 3.38
N THR A 49 -1.16 -13.20 4.14
CA THR A 49 -2.49 -13.85 4.14
C THR A 49 -3.56 -13.04 4.86
N TYR A 50 -3.21 -12.25 5.89
CA TYR A 50 -4.16 -11.40 6.60
C TYR A 50 -4.63 -10.18 5.80
N ILE A 51 -3.95 -9.83 4.72
CA ILE A 51 -4.41 -8.74 3.85
C ILE A 51 -5.60 -9.21 3.03
N ASP A 52 -6.70 -8.46 3.13
CA ASP A 52 -7.81 -8.58 2.19
C ASP A 52 -7.44 -7.97 0.83
N TRP A 53 -6.78 -8.80 0.01
CA TRP A 53 -6.37 -8.44 -1.35
C TRP A 53 -7.56 -8.11 -2.26
N GLN A 54 -8.74 -8.68 -2.00
CA GLN A 54 -9.92 -8.42 -2.82
C GLN A 54 -10.46 -7.01 -2.58
N SER A 55 -10.55 -6.58 -1.31
CA SER A 55 -10.90 -5.21 -0.97
C SER A 55 -9.84 -4.22 -1.46
N HIS A 56 -8.55 -4.58 -1.35
CA HIS A 56 -7.46 -3.78 -1.91
C HIS A 56 -7.59 -3.58 -3.42
N GLU A 57 -7.83 -4.66 -4.18
CA GLU A 57 -8.05 -4.60 -5.63
C GLU A 57 -9.27 -3.74 -5.99
N ARG A 58 -10.40 -3.94 -5.30
CA ARG A 58 -11.61 -3.14 -5.53
C ARG A 58 -11.36 -1.67 -5.31
N SER A 59 -10.68 -1.31 -4.22
CA SER A 59 -10.31 0.07 -3.91
C SER A 59 -9.40 0.66 -4.99
N LEU A 60 -8.35 -0.04 -5.41
CA LEU A 60 -7.46 0.43 -6.48
C LEU A 60 -8.20 0.64 -7.81
N ASN A 61 -9.12 -0.27 -8.14
CA ASN A 61 -9.89 -0.20 -9.39
C ASN A 61 -10.90 0.95 -9.42
N THR A 62 -11.17 1.63 -8.30
CA THR A 62 -11.97 2.88 -8.29
C THR A 62 -11.26 4.03 -8.99
N PHE A 63 -9.92 4.04 -8.98
CA PHE A 63 -9.12 5.05 -9.65
C PHE A 63 -8.96 4.71 -11.13
N LYS A 64 -9.06 5.73 -12.00
CA LYS A 64 -8.90 5.58 -13.46
C LYS A 64 -7.70 6.39 -13.95
N ASN A 65 -7.12 5.98 -15.06
CA ASN A 65 -6.07 6.72 -15.78
C ASN A 65 -4.86 7.08 -14.90
N SER A 66 -4.45 8.36 -14.90
CA SER A 66 -3.25 8.85 -14.22
C SER A 66 -3.23 8.57 -12.71
N PRO A 67 -4.31 8.82 -11.92
CA PRO A 67 -4.37 8.44 -10.51
C PRO A 67 -4.05 6.97 -10.24
N HIS A 68 -4.57 6.05 -11.06
CA HIS A 68 -4.28 4.62 -10.91
C HIS A 68 -2.80 4.31 -11.14
N ILE A 69 -2.21 4.87 -12.19
CA ILE A 69 -0.78 4.70 -12.49
C ILE A 69 0.09 5.25 -11.35
N PHE A 70 -0.27 6.42 -10.81
CA PHE A 70 0.43 7.01 -9.68
C PHE A 70 0.35 6.09 -8.45
N LEU A 71 -0.84 5.62 -8.07
CA LEU A 71 -1.02 4.74 -6.91
C LEU A 71 -0.24 3.43 -7.04
N VAL A 72 -0.26 2.79 -8.21
CA VAL A 72 0.53 1.57 -8.44
C VAL A 72 2.02 1.85 -8.28
N LYS A 73 2.53 2.95 -8.85
CA LYS A 73 3.94 3.34 -8.67
C LYS A 73 4.26 3.68 -7.22
N PHE A 74 3.35 4.36 -6.53
CA PHE A 74 3.47 4.74 -5.13
C PHE A 74 3.58 3.51 -4.22
N LEU A 75 2.63 2.58 -4.32
CA LEU A 75 2.60 1.34 -3.53
C LEU A 75 3.83 0.46 -3.74
N HIS A 76 4.44 0.52 -4.93
CA HIS A 76 5.66 -0.23 -5.24
C HIS A 76 6.95 0.57 -5.06
N GLY A 77 6.90 1.79 -4.51
CA GLY A 77 8.10 2.61 -4.26
C GLY A 77 8.84 3.02 -5.53
N TRP A 78 8.10 3.22 -6.63
CA TRP A 78 8.61 3.65 -7.95
C TRP A 78 8.33 5.12 -8.24
N LEU A 79 8.31 5.94 -7.19
CA LEU A 79 8.13 7.38 -7.33
C LEU A 79 9.37 8.02 -7.97
N PRO A 80 9.19 9.11 -8.72
CA PRO A 80 10.28 9.90 -9.30
C PRO A 80 10.92 10.81 -8.23
N VAL A 81 11.37 10.23 -7.12
CA VAL A 81 12.12 10.90 -6.04
C VAL A 81 13.59 11.09 -6.45
N GLY A 82 14.30 12.01 -5.78
CA GLY A 82 15.71 12.35 -6.03
C GLY A 82 16.61 11.14 -6.32
N LYS A 83 16.59 10.12 -5.46
CA LYS A 83 17.37 8.87 -5.62
C LYS A 83 17.03 8.08 -6.90
N SER A 84 15.79 8.18 -7.39
CA SER A 84 15.35 7.53 -8.62
C SER A 84 15.72 8.37 -9.84
N VAL A 85 15.48 9.68 -9.80
CA VAL A 85 15.67 10.56 -10.96
C VAL A 85 17.14 10.88 -11.22
N SER A 86 17.97 10.91 -10.19
CA SER A 86 19.41 11.11 -10.33
C SER A 86 20.08 10.01 -11.13
N ARG A 87 19.50 8.80 -11.16
CA ARG A 87 20.01 7.69 -11.99
C ARG A 87 19.93 7.97 -13.49
N TYR A 88 19.03 8.86 -13.93
CA TYR A 88 18.90 9.20 -15.35
C TYR A 88 19.93 10.26 -15.77
N ASN A 89 20.13 11.29 -14.93
CA ASN A 89 21.11 12.34 -15.16
C ASN A 89 21.46 13.04 -13.84
N PRO A 90 22.56 12.64 -13.16
CA PRO A 90 22.93 13.19 -11.85
C PRO A 90 23.29 14.67 -11.88
N VAL A 91 23.79 15.18 -13.01
CA VAL A 91 24.18 16.59 -13.17
C VAL A 91 22.94 17.47 -13.22
N LYS A 92 21.89 17.02 -13.89
CA LYS A 92 20.62 17.76 -14.02
C LYS A 92 19.67 17.54 -12.85
N TYR A 93 19.66 16.34 -12.28
CA TYR A 93 18.73 15.94 -11.23
C TYR A 93 19.53 15.41 -10.03
N PRO A 94 19.87 16.29 -9.06
CA PRO A 94 20.51 15.86 -7.82
C PRO A 94 19.67 14.82 -7.07
N SER A 95 20.31 13.97 -6.27
CA SER A 95 19.61 13.03 -5.38
C SER A 95 18.91 13.70 -4.21
N ALA A 96 19.24 14.96 -3.94
CA ALA A 96 18.75 15.71 -2.80
C ALA A 96 17.26 16.06 -2.94
N CYS A 97 16.56 16.10 -1.82
CA CYS A 97 15.16 16.52 -1.78
C CYS A 97 15.04 17.99 -2.17
N PRO A 98 14.19 18.35 -3.16
CA PRO A 98 14.02 19.74 -3.57
C PRO A 98 13.35 20.62 -2.49
N SER A 99 12.69 20.01 -1.50
CA SER A 99 11.93 20.72 -0.47
C SER A 99 12.73 21.02 0.79
N CYS A 100 13.69 20.17 1.16
CA CYS A 100 14.45 20.31 2.41
C CYS A 100 15.97 20.11 2.27
N ASN A 101 16.46 19.80 1.06
CA ASN A 101 17.88 19.56 0.75
C ASN A 101 18.52 18.34 1.43
N GLU A 102 17.73 17.44 2.03
CA GLU A 102 18.22 16.13 2.47
C GLU A 102 18.91 15.41 1.31
N LEU A 103 20.13 14.91 1.50
CA LEU A 103 21.01 14.49 0.39
C LEU A 103 20.47 13.35 -0.46
N ASN A 104 19.62 12.50 0.12
CA ASN A 104 19.09 11.31 -0.53
C ASN A 104 17.58 11.22 -0.33
N GLU A 105 16.82 11.83 -1.24
CA GLU A 105 15.38 11.70 -1.26
C GLU A 105 14.98 10.31 -1.77
N ASP A 106 14.40 9.50 -0.88
CA ASP A 106 13.73 8.25 -1.23
C ASP A 106 12.21 8.34 -1.02
N ALA A 107 11.50 7.25 -1.32
CA ALA A 107 10.03 7.21 -1.20
C ALA A 107 9.54 7.39 0.25
N LYS A 108 10.36 7.02 1.26
CA LYS A 108 10.04 7.27 2.67
C LYS A 108 10.22 8.74 2.99
N HIS A 109 11.35 9.33 2.62
CA HIS A 109 11.62 10.75 2.81
C HIS A 109 10.54 11.62 2.16
N PHE A 110 10.08 11.27 0.96
CA PHE A 110 9.00 11.99 0.27
C PHE A 110 7.74 12.15 1.15
N LEU A 111 7.43 11.15 1.97
CA LEU A 111 6.27 11.15 2.86
C LEU A 111 6.57 11.70 4.26
N THR A 112 7.82 11.66 4.71
CA THR A 112 8.26 12.12 6.04
C THR A 112 9.14 13.37 5.96
N CYS A 113 9.02 14.15 4.89
CA CYS A 113 9.87 15.31 4.65
C CYS A 113 9.64 16.36 5.75
N PRO A 114 10.68 16.96 6.34
CA PRO A 114 10.52 17.97 7.39
C PRO A 114 10.02 19.32 6.86
N ASN A 115 9.79 19.46 5.55
CA ASN A 115 9.29 20.69 4.95
C ASN A 115 7.89 21.03 5.52
N PRO A 116 7.62 22.30 5.90
CA PRO A 116 6.34 22.70 6.49
C PRO A 116 5.11 22.36 5.66
N GLU A 117 5.21 22.36 4.32
CA GLU A 117 4.10 21.98 3.44
C GLU A 117 3.77 20.48 3.55
N CYS A 118 4.77 19.63 3.80
CA CYS A 118 4.56 18.22 4.08
C CYS A 118 3.78 18.03 5.39
N HIS A 119 4.10 18.80 6.43
CA HIS A 119 3.36 18.76 7.70
C HIS A 119 1.92 19.27 7.57
N LYS A 120 1.67 20.31 6.75
CA LYS A 120 0.30 20.74 6.41
C LYS A 120 -0.48 19.63 5.72
N TRP A 121 0.16 18.92 4.79
CA TRP A 121 -0.43 17.75 4.15
C TRP A 121 -0.70 16.62 5.14
N HIS A 122 0.21 16.33 6.09
CA HIS A 122 -0.02 15.34 7.15
C HIS A 122 -1.27 15.68 7.98
N ALA A 123 -1.44 16.95 8.35
CA ALA A 123 -2.60 17.41 9.10
C ALA A 123 -3.89 17.21 8.29
N ALA A 124 -3.91 17.65 7.02
CA ALA A 124 -5.07 17.48 6.14
C ALA A 124 -5.42 16.00 5.90
N LEU A 125 -4.42 15.14 5.74
CA LEU A 125 -4.59 13.69 5.61
C LEU A 125 -5.25 13.10 6.86
N LYS A 126 -4.74 13.44 8.05
CA LYS A 126 -5.29 12.95 9.33
C LYS A 126 -6.75 13.37 9.50
N THR A 127 -7.06 14.65 9.27
CA THR A 127 -8.44 15.15 9.35
C THR A 127 -9.36 14.46 8.34
N SER A 128 -8.92 14.29 7.10
CA SER A 128 -9.72 13.63 6.06
C SER A 128 -9.96 12.15 6.35
N LEU A 129 -8.94 11.47 6.88
CA LEU A 129 -9.01 10.07 7.27
C LEU A 129 -9.97 9.89 8.46
N GLN A 130 -9.85 10.74 9.48
CA GLN A 130 -10.74 10.74 10.64
C GLN A 130 -12.20 10.90 10.21
N HIS A 131 -12.52 11.95 9.46
CA HIS A 131 -13.89 12.17 8.99
C HIS A 131 -14.42 11.03 8.14
N ARG A 132 -13.56 10.41 7.31
CA ARG A 132 -13.96 9.26 6.51
C ARG A 132 -14.27 8.05 7.39
N CYS A 133 -13.44 7.75 8.38
CA CYS A 133 -13.66 6.64 9.31
C CYS A 133 -14.91 6.84 10.16
N GLU A 134 -15.15 8.06 10.65
CA GLU A 134 -16.38 8.43 11.36
C GLU A 134 -17.62 8.26 10.46
N SER A 135 -17.54 8.66 9.19
CA SER A 135 -18.68 8.55 8.25
C SER A 135 -19.10 7.12 7.92
N VAL A 136 -18.21 6.14 8.15
CA VAL A 136 -18.49 4.71 7.92
C VAL A 136 -18.59 3.93 9.25
N ASP A 137 -18.72 4.64 10.37
CA ASP A 137 -18.86 4.06 11.72
C ASP A 137 -17.74 3.06 12.06
N THR A 138 -16.49 3.46 11.77
CA THR A 138 -15.32 2.66 12.14
C THR A 138 -15.20 2.61 13.66
N ASP A 139 -14.90 1.44 14.22
CA ASP A 139 -14.65 1.26 15.65
C ASP A 139 -13.65 2.33 16.18
N PRO A 140 -13.99 3.06 17.26
CA PRO A 140 -13.14 4.13 17.77
C PRO A 140 -11.72 3.69 18.15
N ALA A 141 -11.56 2.48 18.72
CA ALA A 141 -10.23 1.99 19.09
C ALA A 141 -9.38 1.65 17.86
N LEU A 142 -9.99 1.17 16.78
CA LEU A 142 -9.30 1.00 15.49
C LEU A 142 -8.91 2.34 14.86
N LEU A 143 -9.79 3.35 14.93
CA LEU A 143 -9.50 4.68 14.43
C LEU A 143 -8.33 5.33 15.19
N ASP A 144 -8.36 5.26 16.53
CA ASP A 144 -7.28 5.77 17.38
C ASP A 144 -5.95 5.08 17.06
N LEU A 145 -5.95 3.75 16.95
CA LEU A 145 -4.75 2.98 16.59
C LEU A 145 -4.21 3.39 15.21
N LEU A 146 -5.10 3.53 14.22
CA LEU A 146 -4.74 3.91 12.86
C LEU A 146 -4.11 5.31 12.81
N LEU A 147 -4.74 6.30 13.45
CA LEU A 147 -4.24 7.67 13.48
C LEU A 147 -2.94 7.78 14.27
N TRP A 148 -2.83 7.08 15.40
CA TRP A 148 -1.60 7.01 16.19
C TRP A 148 -0.45 6.42 15.37
N ALA A 149 -0.65 5.24 14.76
CA ALA A 149 0.38 4.57 13.98
C ALA A 149 0.81 5.41 12.76
N LEU A 150 -0.16 6.00 12.06
CA LEU A 150 0.10 6.88 10.93
C LEU A 150 0.90 8.11 11.36
N ASN A 151 0.55 8.74 12.49
CA ASN A 151 1.26 9.92 12.99
C ASN A 151 2.73 9.61 13.32
N HIS A 152 2.97 8.54 14.06
CA HIS A 152 4.32 8.10 14.41
C HIS A 152 5.15 7.76 13.18
N TRP A 153 4.54 7.12 12.19
CA TRP A 153 5.22 6.79 10.94
C TRP A 153 5.57 8.04 10.13
N LEU A 154 4.63 8.99 9.98
CA LEU A 154 4.84 10.24 9.22
C LEU A 154 5.89 11.16 9.87
N GLN A 155 6.01 11.13 11.20
CA GLN A 155 7.02 11.88 11.96
C GLN A 155 8.40 11.23 11.95
N GLY A 156 8.56 10.07 11.31
CA GLY A 156 9.84 9.35 11.29
C GLY A 156 10.19 8.66 12.61
N THR A 157 9.23 8.56 13.54
CA THR A 157 9.34 7.86 14.82
C THR A 157 8.44 6.62 14.84
N PRO A 158 8.61 5.65 13.92
CA PRO A 158 7.75 4.48 13.87
C PRO A 158 7.98 3.63 15.13
N THR A 159 7.03 3.68 16.05
CA THR A 159 7.02 2.87 17.27
C THR A 159 6.08 1.70 17.10
N GLN A 160 6.52 0.50 17.50
CA GLN A 160 5.57 -0.61 17.70
C GLN A 160 4.72 -0.24 18.92
N PRO A 161 3.39 -0.18 18.80
CA PRO A 161 2.57 0.10 19.96
C PRO A 161 2.72 -1.08 20.93
N THR A 162 3.15 -0.81 22.15
CA THR A 162 3.22 -1.80 23.24
C THR A 162 1.87 -1.95 23.94
N GLU A 163 1.01 -0.95 23.83
CA GLU A 163 -0.34 -0.86 24.40
C GLU A 163 -1.23 -0.06 23.42
N TYR A 164 -2.54 -0.30 23.40
CA TYR A 164 -3.46 0.59 22.67
C TYR A 164 -3.40 1.99 23.29
N PRO A 165 -3.64 3.06 22.52
CA PRO A 165 -3.71 4.43 23.04
C PRO A 165 -4.67 4.62 24.24
N ASN A 166 -5.65 3.71 24.39
CA ASN A 166 -6.66 3.71 25.44
C ASN A 166 -6.39 2.69 26.56
N GLY A 167 -5.17 2.16 26.68
CA GLY A 167 -4.77 1.22 27.74
C GLY A 167 -5.30 -0.22 27.56
N LEU A 168 -5.91 -0.53 26.42
CA LEU A 168 -6.27 -1.91 26.07
C LEU A 168 -4.99 -2.67 25.65
N PRO A 169 -4.85 -3.97 25.96
CA PRO A 169 -3.73 -4.77 25.47
C PRO A 169 -3.92 -5.10 23.99
N ILE A 170 -2.84 -4.96 23.19
CA ILE A 170 -2.79 -5.40 21.80
C ILE A 170 -2.66 -6.92 21.80
N TYR A 171 -3.80 -7.58 21.92
CA TYR A 171 -3.95 -9.04 21.97
C TYR A 171 -3.08 -9.67 23.07
N SER A 172 -3.60 -9.78 24.30
CA SER A 172 -3.08 -10.75 25.24
C SER A 172 -3.30 -12.16 24.66
N THR A 173 -2.25 -12.74 24.09
CA THR A 173 -2.11 -14.15 23.74
C THR A 173 -3.23 -14.77 22.89
N VAL A 174 -3.03 -14.86 21.58
CA VAL A 174 -3.48 -16.07 20.88
C VAL A 174 -2.51 -17.18 21.27
N ARG A 175 -2.81 -17.89 22.36
CA ARG A 175 -2.27 -19.24 22.54
C ARG A 175 -2.94 -20.12 21.50
N LEU A 176 -2.13 -20.70 20.61
CA LEU A 176 -2.48 -21.90 19.86
C LEU A 176 -2.76 -23.05 20.85
#